data_AF-A0A425W9U4-F1
#
_entry.id   AF-A0A425W9U4-F1
#
_cell.length_a   1.000
_cell.length_b   1.000
_cell.length_c   1.000
_cell.angle_alpha   90.00
_cell.angle_beta   90.00
_cell.angle_gamma   90.00
#
_symmetry.space_group_name_H-M   'P 1'
#
loop_
_entity.id
_entity.type
_entity.pdbx_description
1 polymer ?
#
loop_
_entity_poly.entity_id
_entity_poly.type
_entity_poly.pdbx_seq_one_letter_code
_entity_poly.pdbx_strand_id
1 'polypeptide(L)'
;MFVGRELELAELERLYAKGGFQMVVLYGRRRVGKTALTAEFAKDKPALVFTAKVQSDALNLADFSRSIYRFYSGPEETGSFRTWDAALAFIAQQAKDTHLVFVFDEFP
;
A
#
# COMPACT_ATOMS: atom_id res chain seq x y z
N MET A 1 -9.17 15.00 -12.57
CA MET A 1 -8.43 16.21 -12.19
C MET A 1 -8.31 16.21 -10.68
N PHE A 2 -7.10 16.03 -10.16
CA PHE A 2 -6.79 16.16 -8.73
C PHE A 2 -6.45 17.63 -8.46
N VAL A 3 -7.06 18.24 -7.44
CA VAL A 3 -6.97 19.69 -7.19
C VAL A 3 -6.40 19.92 -5.80
N GLY A 4 -5.38 20.76 -5.71
CA GLY A 4 -4.62 20.99 -4.48
C GLY A 4 -3.66 19.83 -4.16
N ARG A 5 -2.91 19.96 -3.06
CA ARG A 5 -1.89 18.99 -2.61
C ARG A 5 -0.75 18.73 -3.61
N GLU A 6 -0.50 19.68 -4.51
CA GLU A 6 0.55 19.58 -5.53
C GLU A 6 1.94 19.43 -4.91
N LEU A 7 2.19 20.12 -3.79
CA LEU A 7 3.46 20.03 -3.06
C LEU A 7 3.66 18.63 -2.45
N GLU A 8 2.65 18.09 -1.78
CA GLU A 8 2.72 16.76 -1.17
C GLU A 8 2.85 15.65 -2.22
N LEU A 9 2.10 15.76 -3.33
CA LEU A 9 2.21 14.82 -4.43
C LEU A 9 3.60 14.88 -5.07
N ALA A 10 4.12 16.10 -5.34
CA ALA A 10 5.46 16.28 -5.89
C ALA A 10 6.55 15.71 -4.98
N GLU A 11 6.41 15.82 -3.66
CA GLU A 11 7.37 15.22 -2.72
C GLU A 11 7.32 13.69 -2.74
N LEU A 12 6.12 13.08 -2.83
CA LEU A 12 5.99 11.63 -3.00
C LEU A 12 6.63 11.15 -4.31
N GLU A 13 6.40 11.86 -5.43
CA GLU A 13 7.04 11.56 -6.71
C GLU A 13 8.55 11.72 -6.67
N ARG A 14 9.05 12.76 -6.00
CA ARG A 14 10.49 13.00 -5.83
C ARG A 14 11.15 11.88 -5.03
N LEU A 15 10.53 11.43 -3.95
CA LEU A 15 11.00 10.31 -3.15
C LEU A 15 10.99 9.01 -3.96
N TYR A 16 9.92 8.75 -4.70
CA TYR A 16 9.83 7.59 -5.60
C TYR A 16 10.90 7.60 -6.70
N ALA A 17 11.14 8.75 -7.33
CA ALA A 17 12.16 8.90 -8.37
C ALA A 17 13.60 8.75 -7.86
N LYS A 18 13.84 9.01 -6.56
CA LYS A 18 15.16 8.81 -5.93
C LYS A 18 15.61 7.35 -5.94
N GLY A 19 14.65 6.41 -6.01
CA GLY A 19 14.91 4.98 -5.95
C GLY A 19 15.30 4.50 -4.55
N GLY A 20 15.53 3.19 -4.46
CA GLY A 20 15.77 2.51 -3.18
C GLY A 20 14.54 2.52 -2.26
N PHE A 21 14.72 2.05 -1.03
CA PHE A 21 13.63 2.01 -0.05
C PHE A 21 13.31 3.42 0.46
N GLN A 22 12.02 3.78 0.39
CA GLN A 22 11.46 5.00 0.99
C GLN A 22 10.28 4.63 1.89
N MET A 23 10.19 5.26 3.06
CA MET A 23 9.05 5.12 3.97
C MET A 23 8.49 6.50 4.28
N VAL A 24 7.22 6.72 3.97
CA VAL A 24 6.53 8.00 4.21
C VAL A 24 5.35 7.75 5.14
N VAL A 25 5.30 8.50 6.23
CA VAL A 25 4.16 8.48 7.16
C VAL A 25 3.29 9.69 6.87
N LEU A 26 2.08 9.45 6.34
CA LEU A 26 1.10 10.49 6.05
C LEU A 26 0.12 10.62 7.20
N TYR A 27 0.20 11.74 7.93
CA TYR A 27 -0.69 12.05 9.05
C TYR A 27 -1.53 13.30 8.79
N GLY A 28 -2.63 13.45 9.51
CA GLY A 28 -3.52 14.60 9.39
C GLY A 28 -4.95 14.30 9.82
N ARG A 29 -5.77 15.34 9.95
CA ARG A 29 -7.17 15.24 10.41
C ARG A 29 -7.99 14.28 9.54
N ARG A 30 -9.10 13.77 10.07
CA ARG A 30 -10.06 12.97 9.29
C ARG A 30 -10.57 13.82 8.10
N ARG A 31 -10.69 13.21 6.93
CA ARG A 31 -11.22 13.82 5.68
C ARG A 31 -10.39 14.93 5.04
N VAL A 32 -9.10 15.08 5.38
CA VAL A 32 -8.21 16.06 4.72
C VAL A 32 -7.68 15.64 3.33
N GLY A 33 -8.14 14.49 2.82
CA GLY A 33 -7.76 13.99 1.50
C GLY A 33 -6.53 13.07 1.46
N LYS A 34 -6.12 12.44 2.57
CA LYS A 34 -4.95 11.53 2.60
C LYS A 34 -5.11 10.34 1.65
N THR A 35 -6.21 9.61 1.77
CA THR A 35 -6.54 8.50 0.88
C THR A 35 -6.61 8.93 -0.59
N ALA A 36 -7.12 10.14 -0.87
CA ALA A 36 -7.15 10.69 -2.22
C ALA A 36 -5.74 10.98 -2.75
N LEU A 37 -4.84 11.52 -1.91
CA LEU A 37 -3.45 11.76 -2.27
C LEU A 37 -2.68 10.47 -2.55
N THR A 38 -2.81 9.45 -1.69
CA THR A 38 -2.14 8.16 -1.90
C THR A 38 -2.69 7.42 -3.11
N ALA A 39 -4.00 7.51 -3.35
CA ALA A 39 -4.62 6.95 -4.54
C ALA A 39 -4.11 7.65 -5.80
N GLU A 40 -4.03 8.99 -5.82
CA GLU A 40 -3.50 9.74 -6.95
C GLU A 40 -2.04 9.36 -7.24
N PHE A 41 -1.20 9.34 -6.21
CA PHE A 41 0.20 8.93 -6.30
C PHE A 41 0.37 7.50 -6.84
N ALA A 42 -0.54 6.58 -6.51
CA ALA A 42 -0.44 5.17 -6.89
C ALA A 42 -0.92 4.83 -8.31
N LYS A 43 -1.69 5.71 -8.99
CA LYS A 43 -2.43 5.38 -10.23
C LYS A 43 -1.59 4.74 -11.34
N ASP A 44 -0.40 5.27 -11.59
CA ASP A 44 0.45 4.85 -12.71
C ASP A 44 1.68 4.06 -12.24
N LYS A 45 1.59 3.43 -11.06
CA LYS A 45 2.68 2.69 -10.43
C LYS A 45 2.24 1.26 -10.10
N PRO A 46 3.15 0.28 -10.09
CA PRO A 46 2.88 -1.00 -9.48
C PRO A 46 2.56 -0.74 -8.00
N ALA A 47 1.28 -0.84 -7.61
CA ALA A 47 0.83 -0.42 -6.30
C ALA A 47 -0.03 -1.48 -5.61
N LEU A 48 0.43 -1.92 -4.44
CA LEU A 48 -0.37 -2.71 -3.51
C LEU A 48 -1.00 -1.74 -2.50
N VAL A 49 -2.33 -1.63 -2.50
CA VAL A 49 -3.07 -0.74 -1.59
C VAL A 49 -3.91 -1.58 -0.64
N PHE A 50 -3.73 -1.35 0.66
CA PHE A 50 -4.48 -2.00 1.71
C PHE A 50 -5.02 -0.97 2.70
N THR A 51 -6.29 -1.07 3.05
CA THR A 51 -6.93 -0.24 4.09
C THR A 51 -7.24 -1.14 5.28
N ALA A 52 -6.61 -0.87 6.42
CA ALA A 52 -6.91 -1.59 7.64
C ALA A 52 -8.32 -1.22 8.14
N LYS A 53 -9.00 -2.20 8.71
CA LYS A 53 -10.31 -2.01 9.33
C LYS A 53 -10.20 -2.15 10.84
N VAL A 54 -11.19 -1.59 11.54
CA VAL A 54 -11.40 -1.82 12.97
C VAL A 54 -11.90 -3.26 13.18
N GLN A 55 -10.98 -4.21 13.15
CA GLN A 55 -11.20 -5.65 13.32
C GLN A 55 -9.93 -6.30 13.91
N SER A 56 -9.98 -7.59 14.22
CA SER A 56 -8.81 -8.29 14.76
C SER A 56 -7.66 -8.35 13.75
N ASP A 57 -6.42 -8.44 14.26
CA ASP A 57 -5.23 -8.56 13.41
C ASP A 57 -5.30 -9.76 12.47
N ALA A 58 -5.89 -10.87 12.92
CA ALA A 58 -6.09 -12.05 12.10
C ALA A 58 -7.06 -11.80 10.92
N LEU A 59 -8.12 -11.03 11.13
CA LEU A 59 -9.04 -10.65 10.06
C LEU A 59 -8.41 -9.64 9.10
N ASN A 60 -7.65 -8.67 9.62
CA ASN A 60 -6.88 -7.75 8.78
C ASN A 60 -5.82 -8.49 7.96
N LEU A 61 -5.12 -9.48 8.53
CA LEU A 61 -4.14 -10.29 7.81
C LEU A 61 -4.81 -11.15 6.72
N ALA A 62 -5.99 -11.69 6.98
CA ALA A 62 -6.76 -12.43 5.98
C ALA A 62 -7.19 -11.51 4.83
N ASP A 63 -7.68 -10.30 5.13
CA ASP A 63 -8.02 -9.28 4.13
C ASP A 63 -6.78 -8.88 3.31
N PHE A 64 -5.65 -8.66 4.00
CA PHE A 64 -4.38 -8.30 3.37
C PHE A 64 -3.85 -9.40 2.46
N SER A 65 -3.93 -10.67 2.90
CA SER A 65 -3.54 -11.83 2.10
C SER A 65 -4.30 -11.86 0.77
N ARG A 66 -5.61 -11.63 0.80
CA ARG A 66 -6.44 -11.56 -0.43
C ARG A 66 -6.04 -10.39 -1.32
N SER A 67 -5.68 -9.23 -0.76
CA SER A 67 -5.17 -8.10 -1.55
C SER A 67 -3.83 -8.42 -2.23
N ILE A 68 -2.92 -9.11 -1.54
CA ILE A 68 -1.64 -9.57 -2.12
C ILE A 68 -1.89 -10.53 -3.29
N TYR A 69 -2.73 -11.56 -3.11
CA TYR A 69 -2.98 -12.53 -4.16
C TYR A 69 -3.63 -11.90 -5.39
N ARG A 70 -4.61 -11.01 -5.19
CA ARG A 70 -5.20 -10.23 -6.30
C ARG A 70 -4.17 -9.39 -7.04
N PHE A 71 -3.28 -8.70 -6.32
CA PHE A 71 -2.24 -7.88 -6.92
C PHE A 71 -1.29 -8.69 -7.81
N TYR A 72 -0.88 -9.89 -7.37
CA TYR A 72 0.00 -10.77 -8.14
C TYR A 72 -0.75 -11.76 -9.07
N SER A 73 -2.06 -11.61 -9.27
CA SER A 73 -2.90 -12.54 -10.06
C SER A 73 -2.78 -14.01 -9.62
N GLY A 74 -2.61 -14.23 -8.32
CA GLY A 74 -2.60 -15.56 -7.71
C GLY A 74 -4.02 -16.12 -7.50
N PRO A 75 -4.16 -17.42 -7.20
CA PRO A 75 -5.47 -18.01 -6.91
C PRO A 75 -6.06 -17.35 -5.66
N GLU A 76 -7.30 -16.85 -5.71
CA GLU A 76 -7.93 -16.25 -4.52
C GLU A 76 -8.15 -17.25 -3.37
N GLU A 77 -8.07 -18.56 -3.67
CA GLU A 77 -8.30 -19.65 -2.71
C GLU A 77 -7.05 -20.08 -1.92
N THR A 78 -5.91 -19.38 -2.03
CA THR A 78 -4.66 -19.75 -1.30
C THR A 78 -4.70 -19.53 0.22
N GLY A 79 -5.86 -19.20 0.80
CA GLY A 79 -6.02 -19.00 2.24
C GLY A 79 -5.35 -17.71 2.75
N SER A 80 -5.14 -17.60 4.06
CA SER A 80 -4.42 -16.46 4.67
C SER A 80 -2.98 -16.81 4.97
N PHE A 81 -2.07 -15.84 4.87
CA PHE A 81 -0.76 -15.94 5.51
C PHE A 81 -0.92 -16.16 7.02
N ARG A 82 0.04 -16.86 7.64
CA ARG A 82 0.02 -17.18 9.08
C ARG A 82 0.48 -16.00 9.94
N THR A 83 1.35 -15.13 9.40
CA THR A 83 1.90 -13.95 10.09
C THR A 83 2.05 -12.79 9.11
N TRP A 84 2.10 -11.57 9.64
CA TRP A 84 2.43 -10.36 8.86
C TRP A 84 3.82 -10.45 8.24
N ASP A 85 4.80 -10.98 8.97
CA ASP A 85 6.16 -11.21 8.44
C ASP A 85 6.15 -12.11 7.20
N ALA A 86 5.35 -13.19 7.21
CA ALA A 86 5.24 -14.06 6.04
C ALA A 86 4.60 -13.35 4.84
N ALA A 87 3.59 -12.52 5.08
CA ALA A 87 2.94 -11.73 4.03
C ALA A 87 3.90 -10.69 3.43
N LEU A 88 4.63 -9.96 4.27
CA LEU A 88 5.60 -8.95 3.84
C LEU A 88 6.80 -9.57 3.14
N ALA A 89 7.31 -10.71 3.64
CA ALA A 89 8.39 -11.46 3.00
C ALA A 89 7.97 -11.97 1.61
N PHE A 90 6.72 -12.43 1.47
CA PHE A 90 6.19 -12.82 0.16
C PHE A 90 6.14 -11.65 -0.81
N ILE A 91 5.68 -10.47 -0.39
CA ILE A 91 5.69 -9.26 -1.23
C ILE A 91 7.13 -8.93 -1.66
N ALA A 92 8.07 -8.92 -0.73
CA ALA A 92 9.48 -8.63 -1.02
C ALA A 92 10.06 -9.62 -2.04
N GLN A 93 9.75 -10.92 -1.93
CA GLN A 93 10.18 -11.95 -2.87
C GLN A 93 9.58 -11.75 -4.26
N GLN A 94 8.30 -11.37 -4.34
CA GLN A 94 7.58 -11.21 -5.60
C GLN A 94 7.91 -9.88 -6.31
N ALA A 95 8.24 -8.84 -5.57
CA ALA A 95 8.61 -7.54 -6.13
C ALA A 95 9.85 -7.62 -7.03
N LYS A 96 10.85 -8.45 -6.68
CA LYS A 96 12.13 -8.58 -7.42
C LYS A 96 12.74 -7.19 -7.68
N ASP A 97 12.90 -6.80 -8.94
CA ASP A 97 13.44 -5.50 -9.37
C ASP A 97 12.34 -4.43 -9.57
N THR A 98 11.09 -4.76 -9.29
CA THR A 98 9.95 -3.83 -9.40
C THR A 98 9.98 -2.83 -8.26
N HIS A 99 10.00 -1.55 -8.57
CA HIS A 99 9.81 -0.50 -7.58
C HIS A 99 8.33 -0.42 -7.19
N LEU A 100 7.94 -1.26 -6.22
CA LEU A 100 6.57 -1.38 -5.73
C LEU A 100 6.21 -0.23 -4.80
N VAL A 101 5.07 0.42 -5.04
CA VAL A 101 4.42 1.28 -4.05
C VAL A 101 3.53 0.43 -3.15
N PHE A 102 3.81 0.46 -1.85
CA PHE A 102 2.95 -0.20 -0.86
C PHE A 102 2.25 0.85 0.00
N VAL A 103 0.92 0.94 -0.11
CA VAL A 103 0.09 1.85 0.67
C VAL A 103 -0.65 1.06 1.74
N PHE A 104 -0.42 1.45 3.00
CA PHE A 104 -1.17 0.98 4.15
C PHE A 104 -1.98 2.15 4.71
N ASP A 105 -3.28 2.18 4.40
CA ASP A 105 -4.20 3.24 4.81
C ASP A 105 -4.96 2.86 6.09
N GLU A 106 -5.42 3.88 6.81
CA GLU A 106 -6.14 3.76 8.09
C GLU A 106 -5.45 2.85 9.11
N PHE A 107 -4.12 2.94 9.21
CA PHE A 107 -3.38 2.26 10.27
C PHE A 107 -3.90 2.73 11.65
N PRO A 108 -4.43 1.82 12.50
CA PRO A 108 -5.09 2.17 13.76
C PRO A 108 -4.13 2.72 14.83
#